data_AF-A0A2R6LZ71-F1
#
_entry.id   AF-A0A2R6LZ71-F1
#
_cell.length_a   1.000
_cell.length_b   1.000
_cell.length_c   1.000
_cell.angle_alpha   90.00
_cell.angle_beta   90.00
_cell.angle_gamma   90.00
#
_symmetry.space_group_name_H-M   'P 1'
#
loop_
_entity.id
_entity.type
_entity.pdbx_description
1 polymer ?
#
loop_
_entity_poly.entity_id
_entity_poly.type
_entity_poly.pdbx_seq_one_letter_code
_entity_poly.pdbx_strand_id
1 'polypeptide(L)'
;MVRGVPGVRLGDDLADGTFLAKLDVEQYLGGERTAMTFDARPSDGIALALREECQIEISPEVIDRAGRPPAEFDAGDERGASAGD
;
A
#
# COMPACT_ATOMS: atom_id res chain seq x y z
N MET A 1 -24.76 3.25 7.07
CA MET A 1 -23.92 2.07 7.39
C MET A 1 -22.56 2.34 6.77
N VAL A 2 -21.60 2.82 7.56
CA VAL A 2 -20.22 2.99 7.06
C VAL A 2 -19.65 1.58 6.96
N ARG A 3 -19.63 1.04 5.74
CA ARG A 3 -18.99 -0.24 5.44
C ARG A 3 -17.54 -0.07 5.86
N GLY A 4 -17.05 -0.90 6.80
CA GLY A 4 -15.61 -0.94 7.10
C GLY A 4 -14.92 -1.34 5.82
N VAL A 5 -14.31 -0.38 5.13
CA VAL A 5 -13.54 -0.68 3.92
C VAL A 5 -12.26 -1.34 4.43
N PRO A 6 -11.88 -2.53 3.93
CA PRO A 6 -10.57 -3.08 4.24
C PRO A 6 -9.51 -2.02 3.91
N GLY A 7 -8.58 -1.79 4.83
CA GLY A 7 -7.60 -0.71 4.73
C GLY A 7 -6.20 -1.31 4.59
N VAL A 8 -5.37 -0.70 3.76
CA VAL A 8 -3.96 -1.09 3.68
C VAL A 8 -3.12 0.00 4.32
N ARG A 9 -2.39 -0.34 5.38
CA ARG A 9 -1.37 0.53 5.98
C ARG A 9 -0.02 0.14 5.43
N LEU A 10 0.49 0.94 4.50
CA LEU A 10 1.82 0.79 3.93
C LEU A 10 2.82 1.58 4.78
N GLY A 11 3.91 0.95 5.18
CA GLY A 11 4.94 1.64 5.94
C GLY A 11 4.53 1.91 7.38
N ASP A 12 4.06 0.87 8.08
CA ASP A 12 3.93 0.94 9.55
C ASP A 12 5.33 1.04 10.21
N ASP A 13 6.39 0.67 9.49
CA ASP A 13 7.79 0.79 9.89
C ASP A 13 8.75 0.70 8.67
N LEU A 14 9.99 1.15 8.87
CA LEU A 14 11.15 0.96 8.00
C LEU A 14 12.27 0.32 8.84
N ALA A 15 12.48 -0.98 8.68
CA ALA A 15 13.51 -1.75 9.41
C ALA A 15 14.64 -2.14 8.44
N ASP A 16 15.87 -1.74 8.74
CA ASP A 16 17.06 -2.04 7.93
C ASP A 16 16.90 -1.71 6.42
N GLY A 17 16.22 -0.59 6.11
CA GLY A 17 15.94 -0.18 4.72
C GLY A 17 14.85 -0.98 4.02
N THR A 18 14.17 -1.88 4.73
CA THR A 18 13.05 -2.68 4.23
C THR A 18 11.73 -2.08 4.71
N PHE A 19 10.86 -1.74 3.78
CA PHE A 19 9.50 -1.28 4.08
C PHE A 19 8.62 -2.45 4.53
N LEU A 20 7.89 -2.25 5.63
CA LEU A 20 6.92 -3.21 6.14
C LEU A 20 5.49 -2.68 5.93
N ALA A 21 4.51 -3.57 5.75
CA ALA A 21 3.11 -3.19 5.61
C ALA A 21 2.23 -4.07 6.49
N LYS A 22 1.07 -3.52 6.86
CA LYS A 22 0.01 -4.26 7.52
C LYS A 22 -1.27 -4.13 6.72
N LEU A 23 -2.00 -5.23 6.66
CA LEU A 23 -3.28 -5.31 6.00
C LEU A 23 -4.37 -5.44 7.07
N ASP A 24 -5.26 -4.45 7.13
CA ASP A 24 -6.42 -4.48 8.01
C ASP A 24 -7.63 -4.97 7.24
N VAL A 25 -8.20 -6.07 7.70
CA VAL A 25 -9.37 -6.69 7.08
C VAL A 25 -10.46 -6.92 8.10
N GLU A 26 -11.67 -7.08 7.58
CA GLU A 26 -12.82 -7.50 8.36
C GLU A 26 -13.22 -8.90 7.90
N GLN A 27 -13.21 -9.85 8.83
CA GLN A 27 -13.80 -11.16 8.61
C GLN A 27 -15.27 -11.13 9.02
N TYR A 28 -16.12 -11.68 8.15
CA TYR A 28 -17.54 -11.86 8.40
C TYR A 28 -17.84 -13.35 8.46
N LEU A 29 -18.04 -13.90 9.66
CA LEU A 29 -18.32 -15.32 9.87
C LEU A 29 -19.48 -15.49 10.85
N GLY A 30 -20.50 -16.27 10.47
CA GLY A 30 -21.64 -16.55 11.35
C GLY A 30 -22.49 -15.32 11.70
N GLY A 31 -22.43 -14.25 10.91
CA GLY A 31 -23.11 -12.98 11.20
C GLY A 31 -22.31 -12.03 12.10
N GLU A 32 -21.17 -12.49 12.64
CA GLU A 32 -20.26 -11.69 13.44
C GLU A 32 -19.19 -11.04 12.56
N ARG A 33 -18.80 -9.82 12.91
CA ARG A 33 -17.71 -9.07 12.27
C ARG A 33 -16.50 -9.03 13.17
N THR A 34 -15.35 -9.46 12.68
CA THR A 34 -14.08 -9.45 13.41
C THR A 34 -13.02 -8.69 12.63
N ALA A 35 -12.43 -7.67 13.24
CA ALA A 35 -11.27 -6.98 12.68
C ALA A 35 -10.00 -7.83 12.88
N MET A 36 -9.17 -7.92 11.84
CA MET A 36 -7.93 -8.67 11.83
C MET A 36 -6.84 -7.87 11.13
N THR A 37 -5.62 -7.98 11.62
CA THR A 37 -4.44 -7.34 11.03
C THR A 37 -3.43 -8.43 10.67
N PHE A 38 -2.91 -8.37 9.44
CA PHE A 38 -1.90 -9.28 8.92
C PHE A 38 -0.64 -8.53 8.53
N ASP A 39 0.52 -9.13 8.83
CA ASP A 39 1.79 -8.66 8.26
C ASP A 39 1.79 -8.97 6.76
N ALA A 40 2.14 -7.96 5.96
CA ALA A 40 2.18 -8.06 4.52
C ALA A 40 3.44 -7.37 3.97
N ARG A 41 3.88 -7.80 2.79
CA ARG A 41 4.85 -6.99 2.04
C ARG A 41 4.12 -5.81 1.40
N PRO A 42 4.77 -4.64 1.27
CA PRO A 42 4.16 -3.46 0.65
C PRO A 42 3.61 -3.72 -0.75
N SER A 43 4.29 -4.54 -1.58
CA SER A 43 3.82 -4.90 -2.92
C SER A 43 2.47 -5.60 -2.92
N ASP A 44 2.27 -6.51 -1.97
CA ASP A 44 1.05 -7.31 -1.86
C ASP A 44 -0.10 -6.44 -1.33
N GLY A 45 0.20 -5.57 -0.36
CA GLY A 45 -0.75 -4.57 0.14
C GLY A 45 -1.25 -3.61 -0.95
N ILE A 46 -0.34 -3.04 -1.74
CA ILE A 46 -0.70 -2.15 -2.87
C ILE A 46 -1.59 -2.89 -3.88
N ALA A 47 -1.20 -4.11 -4.26
CA ALA A 47 -1.96 -4.88 -5.25
C ALA A 47 -3.40 -5.14 -4.79
N LEU A 48 -3.59 -5.48 -3.51
CA LEU A 48 -4.91 -5.68 -2.93
C LEU A 48 -5.69 -4.37 -2.82
N ALA A 49 -5.04 -3.28 -2.40
CA ALA A 49 -5.70 -1.98 -2.29
C ALA A 49 -6.26 -1.50 -3.63
N LEU A 50 -5.47 -1.64 -4.70
CA LEU A 50 -5.90 -1.28 -6.05
C LEU A 50 -7.04 -2.16 -6.55
N ARG A 51 -7.02 -3.46 -6.21
CA ARG A 51 -8.04 -4.41 -6.65
C ARG A 51 -9.38 -4.20 -5.96
N GLU A 52 -9.36 -3.85 -4.68
CA GLU A 52 -10.56 -3.71 -3.84
C GLU A 52 -10.96 -2.24 -3.60
N GLU A 53 -10.29 -1.31 -4.28
CA GLU A 53 -10.48 0.15 -4.17
C GLU A 53 -10.36 0.66 -2.72
N CYS A 54 -9.40 0.09 -1.99
CA CYS A 54 -9.13 0.45 -0.61
C CYS A 54 -8.24 1.69 -0.50
N GLN A 55 -8.43 2.42 0.60
CA GLN A 55 -7.50 3.48 0.98
C GLN A 55 -6.14 2.90 1.34
N ILE A 56 -5.09 3.57 0.88
CA ILE A 56 -3.71 3.35 1.27
C ILE A 56 -3.33 4.45 2.27
N GLU A 57 -2.89 4.05 3.45
CA GLU A 57 -2.35 4.94 4.47
C GLU A 57 -0.85 4.74 4.61
N ILE A 58 -0.09 5.82 4.76
CA ILE A 58 1.36 5.78 4.98
C ILE A 58 1.68 6.47 6.29
N SER A 59 2.49 5.83 7.15
CA SER A 59 2.93 6.45 8.40
C SER A 59 3.76 7.71 8.11
N PRO A 60 3.55 8.82 8.85
CA PRO A 60 4.38 10.02 8.73
C PRO A 60 5.88 9.73 8.89
N GLU A 61 6.26 8.82 9.78
CA GLU A 61 7.67 8.47 9.99
C GLU A 61 8.33 7.92 8.72
N VAL A 62 7.59 7.12 7.94
CA VAL A 62 8.10 6.58 6.67
C VAL A 62 8.24 7.69 5.62
N ILE A 63 7.32 8.66 5.61
CA ILE A 63 7.43 9.84 4.75
C ILE A 63 8.66 10.68 5.16
N ASP A 64 8.88 10.90 6.45
CA ASP A 64 10.00 11.71 6.93
C ASP A 64 11.37 11.04 6.64
N ARG A 65 11.44 9.70 6.74
CA ARG A 65 12.69 8.94 6.57
C ARG A 65 13.01 8.59 5.12
N ALA A 66 11.99 8.33 4.30
CA ALA A 66 12.17 7.79 2.95
C ALA A 66 11.44 8.59 1.86
N GLY A 67 10.65 9.60 2.24
CA GLY A 67 10.00 10.50 1.30
C GLY A 67 11.02 11.27 0.48
N ARG A 68 10.69 11.45 -0.80
CA ARG A 68 11.50 12.19 -1.77
C ARG A 68 10.62 13.21 -2.49
N PRO A 69 11.17 14.37 -2.87
CA PRO A 69 10.41 15.39 -3.55
C PRO A 69 9.94 14.90 -4.93
N PRO A 70 8.73 15.29 -5.38
CA PRO A 70 8.19 14.86 -6.67
C PRO A 70 9.10 15.12 -7.88
N ALA A 71 9.88 16.21 -7.86
CA ALA A 71 10.80 16.57 -8.94
C ALA A 71 11.92 15.54 -9.18
N GLU A 72 12.22 14.68 -8.20
CA GLU A 72 13.18 13.58 -8.39
C GLU A 72 12.58 12.37 -9.12
N PHE A 73 11.27 12.39 -9.38
CA PHE A 73 10.51 11.34 -10.04
C PHE A 73 9.95 11.76 -11.39
N ASP A 74 10.47 12.84 -12.01
CA ASP A 74 10.17 13.17 -13.40
C ASP A 74 10.56 11.99 -14.29
N ALA A 75 9.59 11.12 -14.54
CA ALA A 75 9.72 9.96 -15.38
C ALA A 75 9.80 10.46 -16.82
N GLY A 76 10.98 10.35 -17.43
CA GLY A 76 11.07 10.27 -18.88
C GLY A 76 10.11 9.19 -19.38
N ASP A 77 9.06 9.64 -20.06
CA ASP A 77 8.20 8.84 -20.91
C ASP A 77 9.03 8.27 -22.07
N GLU A 78 9.80 7.21 -21.83
CA GLU A 78 10.56 6.49 -22.88
C GLU A 78 10.31 4.98 -22.89
N ARG A 79 9.21 4.49 -22.29
CA ARG A 79 8.69 3.14 -22.61
C ARG A 79 7.58 3.24 -23.66
N GLY A 80 7.98 3.61 -24.87
CA GLY A 80 7.07 3.67 -26.04
C GLY A 80 7.73 3.58 -27.42
N ALA A 81 9.06 3.66 -27.54
CA ALA A 81 9.75 3.59 -28.83
C ALA A 81 10.66 2.36 -28.93
N SER A 82 10.08 1.15 -28.90
CA SER A 82 10.69 0.05 -29.66
C SER A 82 10.29 0.22 -31.13
N ALA A 83 11.00 1.11 -31.83
CA ALA A 83 11.05 1.06 -33.29
C ALA A 83 11.75 -0.26 -33.68
N GLY A 84 11.10 -1.03 -34.55
CA GLY A 84 11.68 -2.26 -35.07
C GLY A 84 12.96 -1.99 -35.87
N ASP A 85 13.88 -2.95 -35.75
CA ASP A 85 14.81 -3.37 -36.79
C ASP A 85 14.85 -4.91 -36.76
#